data_AF-A0AAV7UGD9-F1
#
_entry.id   AF-A0AAV7UGD9-F1
#
_cell.length_a   1.000
_cell.length_b   1.000
_cell.length_c   1.000
_cell.angle_alpha   90.00
_cell.angle_beta   90.00
_cell.angle_gamma   90.00
#
_symmetry.space_group_name_H-M   'P 1'
#
loop_
_entity.id
_entity.type
_entity.pdbx_description
1 polymer ?
#
loop_
_entity_poly.entity_id
_entity_poly.type
_entity_poly.pdbx_seq_one_letter_code
_entity_poly.pdbx_strand_id
1 'polypeptide(L)'
;MGTLETHVATKQDRDQDLLYLQSKITDLEDRSRRDNIRLFGIPENEEGPDVQAFLGSVLPKLTSLTFDPPLEFQRAHRVGPKRPDGASRPHPIIACLLRHTQTRQLLQVARNHRPFRIDKYEIRITDEYSKDTNERRKAFLALRTRLGQLEMKYGLFDPARMSVTKNGGQHEPNPQLTYPQQSKDAGTPLIL
;
A
#
# COMPACT_ATOMS: atom_id res chain seq x y z
N MET A 1 -23.06 -15.69 41.91
CA MET A 1 -22.79 -14.67 40.86
C MET A 1 -21.42 -14.85 40.17
N GLY A 2 -20.67 -15.96 40.32
CA GLY A 2 -19.25 -16.01 39.88
C GLY A 2 -18.94 -16.58 38.50
N THR A 3 -19.88 -17.22 37.81
CA THR A 3 -19.57 -17.95 36.55
C THR A 3 -19.73 -17.11 35.28
N LEU A 4 -20.72 -16.22 35.19
CA LEU A 4 -20.91 -15.40 33.98
C LEU A 4 -19.84 -14.31 33.84
N GLU A 5 -19.47 -13.66 34.95
CA GLU A 5 -18.47 -12.59 34.96
C GLU A 5 -17.08 -13.12 34.57
N THR A 6 -16.71 -14.32 35.03
CA THR A 6 -15.46 -14.97 34.65
C THR A 6 -15.42 -15.32 33.15
N HIS A 7 -16.50 -15.83 32.58
CA HIS A 7 -16.57 -16.13 31.14
C HIS A 7 -16.49 -14.86 30.28
N VAL A 8 -17.09 -13.75 30.73
CA VAL A 8 -17.00 -12.45 30.04
C VAL A 8 -15.57 -11.91 30.08
N ALA A 9 -14.91 -11.95 31.23
CA ALA A 9 -13.52 -11.50 31.37
C ALA A 9 -12.57 -12.34 30.49
N THR A 10 -12.70 -13.68 30.53
CA THR A 10 -11.90 -14.57 29.67
C THR A 10 -12.14 -14.32 28.18
N LYS A 11 -13.36 -14.00 27.78
CA LYS A 11 -13.66 -13.64 26.38
C LYS A 11 -12.99 -12.32 25.99
N GLN A 12 -13.06 -11.30 26.84
CA GLN A 12 -12.42 -10.01 26.60
C GLN A 12 -10.90 -10.15 26.49
N ASP A 13 -10.26 -10.94 27.36
CA ASP A 13 -8.82 -11.21 27.28
C ASP A 13 -8.44 -11.91 25.97
N ARG A 14 -9.24 -12.89 25.54
CA ARG A 14 -9.04 -13.58 24.25
C ARG A 14 -9.20 -12.65 23.06
N ASP A 15 -10.22 -11.79 23.07
CA ASP A 15 -10.45 -10.82 22.00
C ASP A 15 -9.27 -9.83 21.93
N GLN A 16 -8.73 -9.42 23.09
CA GLN A 16 -7.55 -8.56 23.17
C GLN A 16 -6.28 -9.25 22.63
N ASP A 17 -6.06 -10.52 22.97
CA ASP A 17 -4.95 -11.32 22.44
C ASP A 17 -5.06 -11.53 20.93
N LEU A 18 -6.26 -11.78 20.42
CA LEU A 18 -6.50 -11.90 18.98
C LEU A 18 -6.14 -10.60 18.25
N LEU A 19 -6.55 -9.44 18.77
CA LEU A 19 -6.20 -8.15 18.20
C LEU A 19 -4.68 -7.91 18.24
N TYR A 20 -4.01 -8.26 19.33
CA TYR A 20 -2.56 -8.14 19.47
C TYR A 20 -1.83 -9.02 18.45
N LEU A 21 -2.24 -10.29 18.31
CA LEU A 21 -1.63 -11.23 17.36
C LEU A 21 -1.88 -10.80 15.91
N GLN A 22 -3.08 -10.34 15.58
CA GLN A 22 -3.38 -9.79 14.25
C GLN A 22 -2.48 -8.60 13.93
N SER A 23 -2.32 -7.67 14.87
CA SER A 23 -1.42 -6.51 14.72
C SER A 23 0.03 -6.94 14.49
N LYS A 24 0.52 -7.93 15.25
CA LYS A 24 1.86 -8.50 15.07
C LYS A 24 2.04 -9.16 13.71
N ILE A 25 1.08 -9.95 13.26
CA ILE A 25 1.10 -10.60 11.93
C ILE A 25 1.16 -9.54 10.84
N THR A 26 0.30 -8.52 10.90
CA THR A 26 0.30 -7.41 9.93
C THR A 26 1.66 -6.70 9.89
N ASP A 27 2.26 -6.38 11.05
CA ASP A 27 3.58 -5.73 11.10
C ASP A 27 4.69 -6.62 10.51
N LEU A 28 4.68 -7.92 10.80
CA LEU A 28 5.64 -8.88 10.22
C LEU A 28 5.47 -9.00 8.71
N GLU A 29 4.24 -9.11 8.21
CA GLU A 29 3.96 -9.13 6.78
C GLU A 29 4.43 -7.85 6.10
N ASP A 30 4.09 -6.68 6.64
CA ASP A 30 4.49 -5.40 6.06
C ASP A 30 6.02 -5.25 6.05
N ARG A 31 6.71 -5.63 7.13
CA ARG A 31 8.18 -5.65 7.19
C ARG A 31 8.79 -6.52 6.11
N SER A 32 8.25 -7.71 5.88
CA SER A 32 8.72 -8.63 4.85
C SER A 32 8.51 -8.10 3.42
N ARG A 33 7.62 -7.13 3.24
CA ARG A 33 7.26 -6.57 1.93
C ARG A 33 7.83 -5.17 1.68
N ARG A 34 8.60 -4.58 2.60
CA ARG A 34 9.14 -3.20 2.46
C ARG A 34 10.05 -3.01 1.24
N ASP A 35 10.70 -4.08 0.80
CA ASP A 35 11.58 -4.07 -0.37
C ASP A 35 10.86 -4.49 -1.65
N ASN A 36 9.56 -4.79 -1.56
CA ASN A 36 8.73 -5.09 -2.71
C ASN A 36 8.15 -3.81 -3.32
N ILE A 37 8.19 -3.76 -4.65
CA ILE A 37 7.40 -2.83 -5.45
C ILE A 37 6.35 -3.60 -6.23
N ARG A 38 5.20 -2.95 -6.44
CA ARG A 38 4.10 -3.44 -7.27
C ARG A 38 3.96 -2.56 -8.50
N LEU A 39 4.09 -3.17 -9.67
CA LEU A 39 3.93 -2.52 -10.96
C LEU A 39 2.59 -2.90 -11.58
N PHE A 40 1.88 -1.92 -12.12
CA PHE A 40 0.63 -2.11 -12.85
C PHE A 40 0.76 -1.52 -14.25
N GLY A 41 0.03 -2.10 -15.21
CA GLY A 41 -0.11 -1.55 -16.57
C GLY A 41 0.90 -2.08 -17.58
N ILE A 42 1.84 -2.94 -17.16
CA ILE A 42 2.77 -3.62 -18.07
C ILE A 42 1.99 -4.70 -18.83
N PRO A 43 1.88 -4.61 -20.17
CA PRO A 43 1.14 -5.60 -20.97
C PRO A 43 1.69 -7.01 -20.76
N GLU A 44 0.84 -8.02 -20.89
CA GLU A 44 1.26 -9.41 -20.73
C GLU A 44 2.30 -9.79 -21.80
N ASN A 45 3.29 -10.60 -21.41
CA ASN A 45 4.38 -11.12 -22.27
C ASN A 45 5.42 -10.10 -22.76
N GLU A 46 5.26 -8.80 -22.48
CA GLU A 46 6.27 -7.77 -22.81
C GLU A 46 7.58 -7.97 -22.04
N GLU A 47 7.50 -8.56 -20.85
CA GLU A 47 8.67 -8.85 -20.02
C GLU A 47 9.54 -10.00 -20.55
N GLY A 48 9.01 -10.81 -21.48
CA GLY A 48 9.68 -12.00 -21.98
C GLY A 48 9.89 -13.06 -20.88
N PRO A 49 10.91 -13.94 -21.02
CA PRO A 49 11.14 -15.04 -20.08
C PRO A 49 11.75 -14.61 -18.76
N ASP A 50 12.42 -13.44 -18.70
CA ASP A 50 13.13 -12.94 -17.53
C ASP A 50 12.59 -11.57 -17.10
N VAL A 51 11.70 -11.60 -16.11
CA VAL A 51 11.09 -10.40 -15.53
C VAL A 51 12.12 -9.51 -14.84
N GLN A 52 13.18 -10.08 -14.25
CA GLN A 52 14.18 -9.29 -13.53
C GLN A 52 15.04 -8.49 -14.51
N ALA A 53 15.51 -9.13 -15.59
CA ALA A 53 16.26 -8.46 -16.64
C ALA A 53 15.41 -7.36 -17.31
N PHE A 54 14.14 -7.64 -17.61
CA PHE A 54 13.22 -6.65 -18.13
C PHE A 54 13.10 -5.43 -17.21
N LEU A 55 12.78 -5.64 -15.92
CA LEU A 55 12.63 -4.56 -14.96
C LEU A 55 13.93 -3.78 -14.74
N GLY A 56 15.08 -4.45 -14.71
CA GLY A 56 16.39 -3.83 -14.60
C GLY A 56 16.69 -2.87 -15.75
N SER A 57 16.18 -3.16 -16.96
CA SER A 57 16.34 -2.30 -18.13
C SER A 57 15.30 -1.17 -18.22
N VAL A 58 14.07 -1.43 -17.76
CA VAL A 58 12.92 -0.53 -17.93
C VAL A 58 12.83 0.49 -16.81
N LEU A 59 12.99 0.09 -15.55
CA LEU A 59 12.80 0.97 -14.40
C LEU A 59 13.70 2.20 -14.43
N PRO A 60 15.02 2.10 -14.69
CA PRO A 60 15.90 3.27 -14.75
C PRO A 60 15.46 4.27 -15.82
N LYS A 61 15.06 3.80 -17.00
CA LYS A 61 14.56 4.62 -18.10
C LYS A 61 13.24 5.30 -17.73
N LEU A 62 12.31 4.52 -17.17
CA LEU A 62 10.97 4.97 -16.82
C LEU A 62 10.98 6.05 -15.73
N THR A 63 11.86 5.91 -14.74
CA THR A 63 12.01 6.87 -13.64
C THR A 63 13.06 7.94 -13.89
N SER A 64 13.79 7.86 -15.01
CA SER A 64 14.97 8.70 -15.30
C SER A 64 15.97 8.73 -14.13
N LEU A 65 16.14 7.57 -13.47
CA LEU A 65 17.06 7.40 -12.36
C LEU A 65 18.28 6.62 -12.84
N THR A 66 19.46 7.02 -12.35
CA THR A 66 20.69 6.26 -12.48
C THR A 66 20.91 5.47 -11.20
N PHE A 67 21.16 4.16 -11.33
CA PHE A 67 21.44 3.28 -10.21
C PHE A 67 22.88 2.78 -10.29
N ASP A 68 23.64 3.03 -9.23
CA ASP A 68 24.97 2.46 -9.01
C ASP A 68 25.03 1.89 -7.58
N PRO A 69 25.13 0.56 -7.40
CA PRO A 69 25.16 -0.47 -8.44
C PRO A 69 23.82 -0.58 -9.18
N PRO A 70 23.76 -1.32 -10.31
CA PRO A 70 22.51 -1.60 -11.02
C PRO A 70 21.42 -2.19 -10.12
N LEU A 71 20.16 -2.12 -10.57
CA LEU A 71 19.05 -2.73 -9.84
C LEU A 71 19.22 -4.25 -9.77
N GLU A 72 19.22 -4.77 -8.55
CA GLU A 72 19.27 -6.20 -8.26
C GLU A 72 17.95 -6.63 -7.62
N PHE A 73 17.45 -7.79 -8.04
CA PHE A 73 16.18 -8.32 -7.57
C PHE A 73 16.39 -9.67 -6.90
N GLN A 74 15.79 -9.86 -5.72
CA GLN A 74 15.70 -11.19 -5.11
C GLN A 74 14.69 -12.07 -5.87
N ARG A 75 13.59 -11.47 -6.32
CA ARG A 75 12.52 -12.14 -7.09
C ARG A 75 11.70 -11.12 -7.86
N ALA A 76 11.20 -11.49 -9.03
CA ALA A 76 10.20 -10.73 -9.77
C ALA A 76 9.24 -11.68 -10.49
N HIS A 77 7.94 -11.46 -10.36
CA HIS A 77 6.92 -12.34 -10.96
C HIS A 77 5.57 -11.63 -11.12
N ARG A 78 4.74 -12.13 -12.04
CA ARG A 78 3.34 -11.72 -12.17
C ARG A 78 2.48 -12.36 -11.08
N VAL A 79 1.48 -11.62 -10.62
CA VAL A 79 0.54 -12.07 -9.58
C VAL A 79 -0.68 -12.72 -10.21
N GLY A 80 -0.92 -13.99 -9.90
CA GLY A 80 -2.12 -14.72 -10.30
C GLY A 80 -1.87 -15.69 -11.47
N PRO A 81 -2.91 -16.44 -11.88
CA PRO A 81 -2.81 -17.38 -12.99
C PRO A 81 -2.62 -16.65 -14.32
N LYS A 82 -2.02 -17.30 -15.31
CA LYS A 82 -1.90 -16.75 -16.67
C LYS A 82 -3.29 -16.37 -17.21
N ARG A 83 -3.40 -15.15 -17.74
CA ARG A 83 -4.60 -14.68 -18.45
C ARG A 83 -4.43 -14.85 -19.95
N PRO A 84 -5.53 -14.95 -20.71
CA PRO A 84 -5.47 -14.86 -22.16
C PRO A 84 -4.87 -13.52 -22.59
N ASP A 85 -4.16 -13.55 -23.73
CA ASP A 85 -3.61 -12.36 -24.35
C ASP A 85 -4.73 -11.36 -24.67
N GLY A 86 -4.48 -10.07 -24.45
CA GLY A 86 -5.46 -9.01 -24.69
C GLY A 86 -6.50 -8.81 -23.58
N ALA A 87 -6.35 -9.44 -22.41
CA ALA A 87 -7.18 -9.13 -21.25
C ALA A 87 -7.16 -7.62 -20.96
N SER A 88 -8.35 -7.03 -20.68
CA SER A 88 -8.54 -5.58 -20.51
C SER A 88 -7.69 -4.97 -19.40
N ARG A 89 -7.21 -5.79 -18.46
CA ARG A 89 -6.31 -5.39 -17.38
C ARG A 89 -5.18 -6.40 -17.20
N PRO A 90 -3.94 -6.05 -17.58
CA PRO A 90 -2.76 -6.88 -17.33
C PRO A 90 -2.56 -7.14 -15.84
N HIS A 91 -1.96 -8.28 -15.50
CA HIS A 91 -1.60 -8.59 -14.12
C HIS A 91 -0.53 -7.64 -13.59
N PRO A 92 -0.57 -7.35 -12.28
CA PRO A 92 0.53 -6.65 -11.64
C PRO A 92 1.76 -7.55 -11.56
N ILE A 93 2.94 -6.94 -11.67
CA ILE A 93 4.22 -7.57 -11.33
C ILE A 93 4.58 -7.16 -9.91
N ILE A 94 5.02 -8.13 -9.10
CA ILE A 94 5.67 -7.89 -7.81
C ILE A 94 7.15 -8.16 -7.99
N ALA A 95 7.99 -7.17 -7.63
CA ALA A 95 9.43 -7.30 -7.63
C ALA A 95 9.99 -6.95 -6.25
N CYS A 96 10.79 -7.84 -5.68
CA CYS A 96 11.54 -7.63 -4.45
C CYS A 96 12.96 -7.20 -4.82
N LEU A 97 13.32 -5.97 -4.49
CA LEU A 97 14.67 -5.48 -4.73
C LEU A 97 15.60 -5.94 -3.62
N LEU A 98 16.89 -6.08 -3.94
CA LEU A 98 17.90 -6.46 -2.97
C LEU A 98 18.25 -5.30 -2.00
N ARG A 99 18.12 -4.06 -2.46
CA ARG A 99 18.58 -2.86 -1.73
C ARG A 99 17.41 -1.95 -1.37
N HIS A 100 17.14 -1.83 -0.08
CA HIS A 100 16.06 -0.99 0.45
C HIS A 100 16.14 0.46 -0.05
N THR A 101 17.34 1.03 -0.14
CA THR A 101 17.56 2.41 -0.58
C THR A 101 17.04 2.66 -2.00
N GLN A 102 17.30 1.73 -2.93
CA GLN A 102 16.82 1.81 -4.31
C GLN A 102 15.30 1.67 -4.38
N THR A 103 14.71 0.79 -3.57
CA THR A 103 13.24 0.67 -3.43
C THR A 103 12.61 1.99 -3.01
N ARG A 104 13.18 2.66 -1.99
CA ARG A 104 12.68 3.95 -1.51
C ARG A 104 12.83 5.05 -2.55
N GLN A 105 13.94 5.10 -3.27
CA GLN A 105 14.15 6.05 -4.38
C GLN A 105 13.10 5.88 -5.48
N LEU A 106 12.88 4.64 -5.95
CA LEU A 106 11.87 4.33 -6.96
C LEU A 106 10.47 4.74 -6.50
N LEU A 107 10.10 4.40 -5.27
CA LEU A 107 8.77 4.72 -4.72
C LEU A 107 8.58 6.22 -4.49
N GLN A 108 9.63 6.95 -4.11
CA GLN A 108 9.58 8.39 -3.97
C GLN A 108 9.34 9.07 -5.32
N VAL A 109 10.11 8.71 -6.35
CA VAL A 109 9.90 9.21 -7.71
C VAL A 109 8.50 8.83 -8.20
N ALA A 110 8.06 7.61 -7.94
CA ALA A 110 6.71 7.17 -8.29
C ALA A 110 5.59 7.91 -7.57
N ARG A 111 5.80 8.48 -6.38
CA ARG A 111 4.79 9.30 -5.70
C ARG A 111 4.74 10.72 -6.27
N ASN A 112 5.88 11.25 -6.69
CA ASN A 112 6.01 12.63 -7.15
C ASN A 112 5.76 12.80 -8.65
N HIS A 113 6.06 11.78 -9.45
CA HIS A 113 5.97 11.80 -10.91
C HIS A 113 5.00 10.72 -11.36
N ARG A 114 3.80 11.15 -11.78
CA ARG A 114 2.78 10.32 -12.44
C ARG A 114 2.11 11.12 -13.55
N PRO A 115 1.70 10.46 -14.66
CA PRO A 115 1.83 9.03 -14.95
C PRO A 115 3.19 8.67 -15.58
N PHE A 116 3.68 7.45 -15.32
CA PHE A 116 4.72 6.85 -16.14
C PHE A 116 4.10 6.20 -17.38
N ARG A 117 4.83 6.12 -18.49
CA ARG A 117 4.35 5.49 -19.73
C ARG A 117 5.41 4.61 -20.38
N ILE A 118 4.96 3.46 -20.86
CA ILE A 118 5.69 2.62 -21.84
C ILE A 118 4.78 2.57 -23.06
N ASP A 119 5.25 3.15 -24.17
CA ASP A 119 4.44 3.38 -25.37
C ASP A 119 3.09 4.06 -25.05
N LYS A 120 1.98 3.38 -25.29
CA LYS A 120 0.61 3.83 -25.01
C LYS A 120 0.11 3.43 -23.62
N TYR A 121 0.87 2.65 -22.86
CA TYR A 121 0.43 2.06 -21.61
C TYR A 121 0.86 2.89 -20.41
N GLU A 122 -0.11 3.25 -19.56
CA GLU A 122 0.17 3.91 -18.29
C GLU A 122 0.69 2.91 -17.26
N ILE A 123 1.88 3.19 -16.73
CA ILE A 123 2.55 2.38 -15.73
C ILE A 123 2.42 3.02 -14.36
N ARG A 124 2.06 2.21 -13.37
CA ARG A 124 1.93 2.65 -11.99
C ARG A 124 2.79 1.79 -11.07
N ILE A 125 3.68 2.44 -10.32
CA ILE A 125 4.53 1.80 -9.30
C ILE A 125 3.99 2.18 -7.92
N THR A 126 3.82 1.20 -7.03
CA THR A 126 3.39 1.42 -5.64
C THR A 126 4.10 0.47 -4.68
N ASP A 127 4.03 0.78 -3.39
CA ASP A 127 4.40 -0.15 -2.32
C ASP A 127 3.53 -1.42 -2.34
N GLU A 128 4.08 -2.53 -1.84
CA GLU A 128 3.34 -3.77 -1.58
C GLU A 128 3.05 -3.90 -0.07
N TYR A 129 1.81 -3.65 0.34
CA TYR A 129 1.40 -3.84 1.74
C TYR A 129 0.72 -5.20 1.96
N SER A 130 0.62 -5.61 3.22
CA SER A 130 -0.31 -6.64 3.69
C SER A 130 -1.76 -6.32 3.29
N LYS A 131 -2.63 -7.32 3.38
CA LYS A 131 -4.05 -7.13 3.09
C LYS A 131 -4.68 -6.11 4.05
N ASP A 132 -4.44 -6.28 5.35
CA ASP A 132 -4.96 -5.41 6.41
C ASP A 132 -4.50 -3.96 6.21
N THR A 133 -3.20 -3.73 5.97
CA THR A 133 -2.71 -2.37 5.68
C THR A 133 -3.31 -1.79 4.40
N ASN A 134 -3.51 -2.58 3.35
CA ASN A 134 -4.22 -2.09 2.17
C ASN A 134 -5.67 -1.70 2.48
N GLU A 135 -6.37 -2.45 3.33
CA GLU A 135 -7.74 -2.14 3.76
C GLU A 135 -7.78 -0.84 4.57
N ARG A 136 -6.84 -0.63 5.50
CA ARG A 136 -6.64 0.66 6.18
C ARG A 136 -6.48 1.82 5.21
N ARG A 137 -5.55 1.66 4.26
CA ARG A 137 -5.23 2.71 3.29
C ARG A 137 -6.45 3.03 2.42
N LYS A 138 -7.28 2.02 2.11
CA LYS A 138 -8.55 2.21 1.38
C LYS A 138 -9.60 2.91 2.22
N ALA A 139 -9.67 2.69 3.53
CA ALA A 139 -10.61 3.38 4.42
C ALA A 139 -10.47 4.91 4.33
N PHE A 140 -9.27 5.42 4.06
CA PHE A 140 -9.01 6.84 3.83
C PHE A 140 -9.50 7.39 2.49
N LEU A 141 -9.98 6.58 1.54
CA LEU A 141 -10.33 7.03 0.19
C LEU A 141 -11.42 8.11 0.20
N ALA A 142 -12.49 7.90 0.97
CA ALA A 142 -13.58 8.85 1.10
C ALA A 142 -13.09 10.19 1.68
N LEU A 143 -12.28 10.12 2.74
CA LEU A 143 -11.72 11.31 3.37
C LEU A 143 -10.75 12.05 2.44
N ARG A 144 -9.86 11.35 1.72
CA ARG A 144 -8.99 11.97 0.70
C ARG A 144 -9.77 12.70 -0.39
N THR A 145 -10.87 12.09 -0.84
CA THR A 145 -11.73 12.70 -1.87
C THR A 145 -12.32 14.01 -1.34
N ARG A 146 -12.84 14.01 -0.12
CA ARG A 146 -13.38 15.21 0.53
C ARG A 146 -12.33 16.28 0.80
N LEU A 147 -11.15 15.90 1.28
CA LEU A 147 -10.03 16.82 1.52
C LEU A 147 -9.58 17.49 0.21
N GLY A 148 -9.56 16.74 -0.89
CA GLY A 148 -9.26 17.27 -2.22
C GLY A 148 -10.30 18.27 -2.71
N GLN A 149 -11.60 17.99 -2.50
CA GLN A 149 -12.68 18.93 -2.83
C GLN A 149 -12.61 20.24 -2.02
N LEU A 150 -12.07 20.17 -0.80
CA LEU A 150 -11.85 21.32 0.08
C LEU A 150 -10.48 21.99 -0.15
N GLU A 151 -9.73 21.56 -1.17
CA GLU A 151 -8.39 22.05 -1.51
C GLU A 151 -7.40 22.02 -0.31
N MET A 152 -7.63 21.13 0.64
CA MET A 152 -6.76 20.98 1.80
C MET A 152 -5.56 20.11 1.47
N LYS A 153 -4.38 20.52 1.94
CA LYS A 153 -3.18 19.70 1.83
C LYS A 153 -3.28 18.51 2.78
N TYR A 154 -2.96 17.32 2.28
CA TYR A 154 -2.94 16.09 3.08
C TYR A 154 -1.87 15.12 2.57
N GLY A 155 -1.52 14.15 3.41
CA GLY A 155 -0.58 13.08 3.08
C GLY A 155 -0.99 11.75 3.72
N LEU A 156 -0.76 10.64 3.00
CA LEU A 156 -0.95 9.29 3.52
C LEU A 156 0.42 8.60 3.65
N PHE A 157 0.88 8.47 4.88
CA PHE A 157 2.17 7.93 5.28
C PHE A 157 2.13 6.42 5.53
N ASP A 158 3.33 5.83 5.56
CA ASP A 158 3.53 4.43 5.90
C ASP A 158 3.18 4.14 7.39
N PRO A 159 2.59 2.96 7.70
CA PRO A 159 1.97 2.03 6.75
C PRO A 159 0.56 2.48 6.33
N ALA A 160 -0.17 3.21 7.18
CA ALA A 160 -1.50 3.73 6.88
C ALA A 160 -1.90 4.89 7.83
N ARG A 161 -1.10 5.95 7.85
CA ARG A 161 -1.37 7.14 8.69
C ARG A 161 -1.68 8.33 7.81
N MET A 162 -2.83 8.97 8.01
CA MET A 162 -3.16 10.18 7.26
C MET A 162 -2.86 11.42 8.09
N SER A 163 -2.34 12.46 7.44
CA SER A 163 -2.16 13.79 8.02
C SER A 163 -2.84 14.81 7.13
N VAL A 164 -3.45 15.82 7.74
CA VAL A 164 -4.10 16.96 7.10
C VAL A 164 -3.41 18.22 7.59
N THR A 165 -3.06 19.13 6.69
CA THR A 165 -2.50 20.43 7.05
C THR A 165 -3.64 21.43 7.26
N LYS A 166 -3.73 21.99 8.46
CA LYS A 166 -4.70 23.03 8.85
C LYS A 166 -3.95 24.14 9.57
N ASN A 167 -4.16 25.40 9.18
CA ASN A 167 -3.53 26.58 9.81
C ASN A 167 -1.98 26.49 9.94
N GLY A 168 -1.30 25.87 8.97
CA GLY A 168 0.14 25.64 9.01
C GLY A 168 0.60 24.47 9.89
N GLY A 169 -0.28 23.87 10.70
CA GLY A 169 -0.02 22.67 11.49
C GLY A 169 -0.43 21.39 10.76
N GLN A 170 0.28 20.28 11.04
CA GLN A 170 -0.12 18.94 10.61
C GLN A 170 -0.96 18.27 11.70
N HIS A 171 -2.12 17.72 11.30
CA HIS A 171 -3.07 17.05 12.19
C HIS A 171 -3.38 15.65 11.67
N GLU A 172 -3.31 14.66 12.54
CA GLU A 172 -3.80 13.31 12.22
C GLU A 172 -5.31 13.25 12.47
N PRO A 173 -6.13 12.83 11.49
CA PRO A 173 -7.54 12.55 11.71
C PRO A 173 -7.70 11.48 12.80
N ASN A 174 -8.68 11.66 13.69
CA ASN A 174 -8.92 10.75 14.81
C ASN A 174 -8.90 9.27 14.36
N PRO A 175 -8.05 8.41 14.96
CA PRO A 175 -7.94 6.98 14.63
C PRO A 175 -9.25 6.19 14.74
N GLN A 176 -10.24 6.65 15.51
CA GLN A 176 -11.53 5.96 15.64
C GLN A 176 -12.44 6.13 14.41
N LEU A 177 -12.08 7.01 13.47
CA LEU A 177 -12.78 7.21 12.19
C LEU A 177 -12.05 6.55 11.01
N THR A 178 -10.94 5.86 11.27
CA THR A 178 -10.04 5.30 10.24
C THR A 178 -10.06 3.78 10.15
N TYR A 179 -10.81 3.12 11.03
CA TYR A 179 -11.36 1.79 10.84
C TYR A 179 -12.83 1.77 11.26
N PRO A 180 -13.70 1.00 10.59
CA PRO A 180 -14.96 0.63 11.18
C PRO A 180 -14.66 -0.27 12.37
N GLN A 181 -14.61 0.31 13.58
CA GLN A 181 -15.20 -0.38 14.72
C GLN A 181 -16.59 -0.79 14.26
N GLN A 182 -16.95 -2.06 14.41
CA GLN A 182 -18.35 -2.48 14.28
C GLN A 182 -19.14 -1.86 15.43
N SER A 183 -19.34 -0.55 15.42
CA SER A 183 -20.35 0.12 16.22
C SER A 183 -21.46 0.56 15.27
N LYS A 184 -22.59 -0.14 15.40
CA LYS A 184 -23.88 0.35 14.97
C LYS A 184 -24.12 1.63 15.74
N ASP A 185 -23.88 2.79 15.16
CA ASP A 185 -24.58 4.03 15.49
C ASP A 185 -24.29 5.07 14.41
N ALA A 186 -25.34 5.40 13.67
CA ALA A 186 -25.35 6.49 12.72
C ALA A 186 -25.50 7.81 13.48
N GLY A 187 -24.58 8.77 13.29
CA GLY A 187 -24.89 10.16 13.61
C GLY A 187 -23.79 11.07 14.18
N THR A 188 -22.51 10.69 14.24
CA THR A 188 -21.50 11.61 14.80
C THR A 188 -20.78 12.41 13.70
N PRO A 189 -20.85 13.75 13.69
CA PRO A 189 -20.14 14.57 12.72
C PRO A 189 -18.62 14.52 12.96
N LEU A 190 -17.86 14.49 11.87
CA LEU A 190 -16.41 14.69 11.85
C LEU A 190 -16.08 16.10 12.37
N ILE A 191 -15.78 16.22 13.66
CA ILE A 191 -15.25 17.46 14.23
C ILE A 191 -13.74 17.53 13.90
N LEU A 192 -13.37 18.56 13.13
CA LEU A 192 -11.99 18.99 12.83
C LEU A 192 -11.51 20.04 13.83
#